data_AF-A0A958NIB1-F1
#
_entry.id   AF-A0A958NIB1-F1
#
_cell.length_a   1.000
_cell.length_b   1.000
_cell.length_c   1.000
_cell.angle_alpha   90.00
_cell.angle_beta   90.00
_cell.angle_gamma   90.00
#
_symmetry.space_group_name_H-M   'P 1'
#
loop_
_entity.id
_entity.type
_entity.pdbx_description
1 polymer ?
#
loop_
_entity_poly.entity_id
_entity_poly.type
_entity_poly.pdbx_seq_one_letter_code
_entity_poly.pdbx_strand_id
1 'polypeptide(L)'
;MRFHHFLLLVSLLFQFNIEAQSTASKQVTTFTIEAPQLDTLKTIWVYLPKNYENSEKAYPVIYMHDAQNLFDDKTSYVGEWKVDEYLDSITQNESIVIGIEHGNEKRIDELTPYEHEKYGGGQGDAYITFIKNTLKPHVDIAYRTKPEAENTTIFGASLGGLISFYAVIKYPETFGKAGVFSPSFWFSEKIYDLVKSVNIPTTSKFYFLVGDK
;
A
#
# COMPACT_ATOMS: atom_id res chain seq x y z
N MET A 1 -16.76 56.31 51.35
CA MET A 1 -16.70 55.89 49.94
C MET A 1 -16.87 54.37 49.86
N ARG A 2 -17.92 53.88 49.21
CA ARG A 2 -18.27 52.46 49.09
C ARG A 2 -17.49 51.85 47.92
N PHE A 3 -16.77 50.75 48.11
CA PHE A 3 -16.24 49.94 46.99
C PHE A 3 -17.05 48.63 46.88
N HIS A 4 -17.75 48.49 45.76
CA HIS A 4 -18.52 47.30 45.40
C HIS A 4 -17.57 46.19 44.93
N HIS A 5 -17.72 44.99 45.47
CA HIS A 5 -17.08 43.78 44.95
C HIS A 5 -17.84 43.32 43.69
N PHE A 6 -17.15 43.20 42.56
CA PHE A 6 -17.67 42.60 41.34
C PHE A 6 -17.11 41.17 41.26
N LEU A 7 -17.95 40.15 41.48
CA LEU A 7 -17.60 38.76 41.20
C LEU A 7 -17.72 38.52 39.69
N LEU A 8 -16.61 38.20 39.04
CA LEU A 8 -16.57 37.83 37.63
C LEU A 8 -16.72 36.30 37.53
N LEU A 9 -17.87 35.85 37.04
CA LEU A 9 -18.18 34.44 36.83
C LEU A 9 -17.60 34.03 35.46
N VAL A 10 -16.54 33.22 35.46
CA VAL A 10 -15.93 32.68 34.23
C VAL A 10 -16.65 31.39 33.86
N SER A 11 -17.45 31.43 32.81
CA SER A 11 -18.04 30.24 32.19
C SER A 11 -16.99 29.54 31.32
N LEU A 12 -16.50 28.38 31.76
CA LEU A 12 -15.68 27.47 30.96
C LEU A 12 -16.55 26.78 29.90
N LEU A 13 -16.37 27.15 28.64
CA LEU A 13 -16.89 26.42 27.49
C LEU A 13 -15.93 25.25 27.20
N PHE A 14 -16.38 24.02 27.41
CA PHE A 14 -15.70 22.83 26.93
C PHE A 14 -15.99 22.65 25.43
N GLN A 15 -14.98 22.81 24.59
CA GLN A 15 -15.04 22.36 23.20
C GLN A 15 -14.79 20.84 23.18
N PHE A 16 -15.81 20.06 22.82
CA PHE A 16 -15.62 18.67 22.44
C PHE A 16 -15.09 18.63 21.00
N ASN A 17 -13.85 18.22 20.82
CA ASN A 17 -13.34 17.81 19.51
C ASN A 17 -13.99 16.45 19.19
N ILE A 18 -14.97 16.45 18.30
CA ILE A 18 -15.44 15.22 17.67
C ILE A 18 -14.42 14.90 16.57
N GLU A 19 -13.41 14.11 16.91
CA GLU A 19 -12.62 13.44 15.89
C GLU A 19 -13.50 12.37 15.24
N ALA A 20 -13.46 12.26 13.91
CA ALA A 20 -14.13 11.18 13.20
C ALA A 20 -13.71 9.81 13.79
N GLN A 21 -14.52 8.77 13.67
CA GLN A 21 -14.14 7.43 14.13
C GLN A 21 -13.34 6.72 13.03
N SER A 22 -12.27 5.99 13.39
CA SER A 22 -11.48 5.19 12.43
C SER A 22 -12.33 4.04 11.90
N THR A 23 -12.25 3.76 10.60
CA THR A 23 -12.96 2.64 9.96
C THR A 23 -12.13 1.35 9.92
N ALA A 24 -10.82 1.44 10.17
CA ALA A 24 -9.93 0.28 10.16
C ALA A 24 -10.33 -0.78 11.19
N SER A 25 -10.37 -2.03 10.74
CA SER A 25 -10.57 -3.19 11.61
C SER A 25 -9.43 -3.38 12.61
N LYS A 26 -9.70 -4.12 13.69
CA LYS A 26 -8.71 -4.47 14.72
C LYS A 26 -7.58 -5.37 14.20
N GLN A 27 -7.72 -5.85 12.97
CA GLN A 27 -6.76 -6.72 12.28
C GLN A 27 -5.64 -5.90 11.64
N VAL A 28 -5.84 -4.58 11.53
CA VAL A 28 -4.90 -3.65 10.93
C VAL A 28 -3.98 -3.07 12.01
N THR A 29 -2.68 -3.14 11.77
CA THR A 29 -1.62 -2.54 12.59
C THR A 29 -0.63 -1.79 11.70
N THR A 30 0.24 -0.97 12.29
CA THR A 30 1.29 -0.26 11.55
C THR A 30 2.65 -0.43 12.19
N PHE A 31 3.70 -0.36 11.37
CA PHE A 31 5.07 -0.22 11.81
C PHE A 31 5.86 0.68 10.85
N THR A 32 7.00 1.19 11.31
CA THR A 32 7.93 1.96 10.47
C THR A 32 9.17 1.14 10.19
N ILE A 33 9.69 1.20 8.97
CA ILE A 33 10.92 0.53 8.55
C ILE A 33 11.83 1.47 7.78
N GLU A 34 13.14 1.30 7.95
CA GLU A 34 14.13 1.94 7.09
C GLU A 34 14.04 1.41 5.66
N ALA A 35 13.98 2.32 4.70
CA ALA A 35 14.03 2.04 3.28
C ALA A 35 15.34 2.58 2.70
N PRO A 36 16.48 1.87 2.88
CA PRO A 36 17.78 2.36 2.45
C PRO A 36 17.87 2.60 0.95
N GLN A 37 17.09 1.87 0.14
CA GLN A 37 17.01 2.08 -1.31
C GLN A 37 16.31 3.40 -1.69
N LEU A 38 15.59 4.02 -0.76
CA LEU A 38 14.85 5.27 -0.93
C LEU A 38 15.40 6.41 -0.05
N ASP A 39 16.40 6.13 0.79
CA ASP A 39 16.96 7.05 1.78
C ASP A 39 15.87 7.70 2.66
N THR A 40 14.93 6.88 3.16
CA THR A 40 13.82 7.36 3.98
C THR A 40 13.28 6.29 4.92
N LEU A 41 12.33 6.66 5.78
CA LEU A 41 11.50 5.76 6.54
C LEU A 41 10.17 5.55 5.83
N LYS A 42 9.65 4.31 5.85
CA LYS A 42 8.33 3.97 5.30
C LYS A 42 7.42 3.47 6.40
N THR A 43 6.22 4.02 6.46
CA THR A 43 5.11 3.46 7.24
C THR A 43 4.49 2.32 6.46
N ILE A 44 4.36 1.18 7.12
CA ILE A 44 3.79 -0.04 6.59
C ILE A 44 2.55 -0.39 7.39
N TRP A 45 1.47 -0.68 6.67
CA TRP A 45 0.20 -1.14 7.21
C TRP A 45 0.12 -2.65 7.04
N VAL A 46 -0.31 -3.35 8.08
CA VAL A 46 -0.40 -4.82 8.08
C VAL A 46 -1.80 -5.23 8.47
N TYR A 47 -2.47 -5.93 7.58
CA TYR A 47 -3.69 -6.67 7.88
C TYR A 47 -3.36 -8.16 8.07
N LEU A 48 -3.81 -8.72 9.18
CA LEU A 48 -3.74 -10.16 9.44
C LEU A 48 -5.15 -10.79 9.43
N PRO A 49 -5.34 -11.97 8.80
CA PRO A 49 -6.63 -12.66 8.82
C PRO A 49 -7.17 -12.88 10.25
N LYS A 50 -8.49 -12.81 10.44
CA LYS A 50 -9.13 -12.92 11.77
C LYS A 50 -8.67 -14.13 12.61
N ASN A 51 -8.43 -15.26 11.97
CA ASN A 51 -8.01 -16.48 12.64
C ASN A 51 -6.48 -16.67 12.69
N TYR A 52 -5.70 -15.64 12.38
CA TYR A 52 -4.24 -15.72 12.32
C TYR A 52 -3.67 -16.24 13.65
N GLU A 53 -4.00 -15.63 14.79
CA GLU A 53 -3.44 -16.01 16.10
C GLU A 53 -3.83 -17.41 16.60
N ASN A 54 -4.96 -17.95 16.15
CA ASN A 54 -5.43 -19.27 16.56
C ASN A 54 -5.12 -20.36 15.52
N SER A 55 -4.18 -20.10 14.62
CA SER A 55 -3.85 -20.95 13.49
C SER A 55 -2.34 -20.95 13.20
N GLU A 56 -1.81 -22.13 12.88
CA GLU A 56 -0.42 -22.29 12.40
C GLU A 56 -0.30 -22.15 10.87
N LYS A 57 -1.40 -21.84 10.17
CA LYS A 57 -1.43 -21.68 8.72
C LYS A 57 -0.44 -20.60 8.26
N ALA A 58 0.26 -20.88 7.17
CA ALA A 58 1.01 -19.89 6.40
C ALA A 58 0.14 -19.29 5.28
N TYR A 59 0.29 -18.00 5.04
CA TYR A 59 -0.60 -17.21 4.18
C TYR A 59 0.14 -16.64 2.95
N PRO A 60 -0.52 -16.58 1.79
CA PRO A 60 -0.04 -15.71 0.70
C PRO A 60 -0.06 -14.24 1.16
N VAL A 61 0.77 -13.41 0.51
CA VAL A 61 0.92 -12.00 0.85
C VAL A 61 0.59 -11.12 -0.34
N ILE A 62 -0.19 -10.07 -0.09
CA ILE A 62 -0.53 -9.03 -1.07
C ILE A 62 0.11 -7.72 -0.63
N TYR A 63 1.07 -7.24 -1.41
CA TYR A 63 1.67 -5.92 -1.24
C TYR A 63 0.85 -4.90 -2.01
N MET A 64 0.28 -3.92 -1.31
CA MET A 64 -0.59 -2.90 -1.90
C MET A 64 0.05 -1.52 -1.80
N HIS A 65 0.07 -0.79 -2.90
CA HIS A 65 0.50 0.60 -2.94
C HIS A 65 -0.58 1.53 -2.36
N ASP A 66 -0.19 2.76 -2.03
CA ASP A 66 -1.11 3.80 -1.55
C ASP A 66 -1.88 3.39 -0.30
N ALA A 67 -1.16 2.87 0.72
CA ALA A 67 -1.75 2.36 1.96
C ALA A 67 -2.78 3.31 2.60
N GLN A 68 -2.56 4.62 2.44
CA GLN A 68 -3.46 5.68 2.87
C GLN A 68 -4.92 5.44 2.47
N ASN A 69 -5.18 4.79 1.33
CA ASN A 69 -6.53 4.56 0.82
C ASN A 69 -7.12 3.20 1.20
N LEU A 70 -6.35 2.28 1.80
CA LEU A 70 -6.74 0.87 1.85
C LEU A 70 -7.74 0.54 2.96
N PHE A 71 -7.50 1.07 4.16
CA PHE A 71 -8.08 0.54 5.40
C PHE A 71 -8.80 1.57 6.29
N ASP A 72 -8.60 2.87 6.07
CA ASP A 72 -9.24 3.90 6.90
C ASP A 72 -9.68 5.07 6.04
N ASP A 73 -10.95 5.46 6.15
CA ASP A 73 -11.50 6.65 5.51
C ASP A 73 -10.79 7.92 5.98
N LYS A 74 -10.28 7.94 7.21
CA LYS A 74 -9.51 9.09 7.73
C LYS A 74 -8.21 9.35 6.99
N THR A 75 -7.56 8.30 6.53
CA THR A 75 -6.26 8.41 5.85
C THR A 75 -6.42 8.54 4.35
N SER A 76 -7.60 8.20 3.82
CA SER A 76 -7.84 8.18 2.38
C SER A 76 -7.94 9.58 1.79
N TYR A 77 -7.28 9.80 0.65
CA TYR A 77 -7.36 11.05 -0.10
C TYR A 77 -8.24 10.94 -1.36
N VAL A 78 -8.68 9.72 -1.71
CA VAL A 78 -9.57 9.44 -2.87
C VAL A 78 -10.82 8.63 -2.51
N GLY A 79 -11.06 8.40 -1.23
CA GLY A 79 -12.09 7.48 -0.72
C GLY A 79 -11.50 6.11 -0.38
N GLU A 80 -11.93 5.54 0.75
CA GLU A 80 -11.47 4.25 1.26
C GLU A 80 -11.80 3.10 0.29
N TRP A 81 -10.85 2.19 0.09
CA TRP A 81 -11.00 1.02 -0.78
C TRP A 81 -11.65 -0.17 -0.08
N LYS A 82 -11.74 -0.13 1.24
CA LYS A 82 -12.42 -1.10 2.10
C LYS A 82 -11.85 -2.51 2.01
N VAL A 83 -10.52 -2.57 2.00
CA VAL A 83 -9.79 -3.83 1.80
C VAL A 83 -10.04 -4.75 2.98
N ASP A 84 -9.95 -4.23 4.21
CA ASP A 84 -10.13 -5.03 5.40
C ASP A 84 -11.58 -5.45 5.62
N GLU A 85 -12.59 -4.64 5.32
CA GLU A 85 -13.99 -5.10 5.42
C GLU A 85 -14.29 -6.23 4.43
N TYR A 86 -13.72 -6.18 3.22
CA TYR A 86 -13.83 -7.28 2.28
C TYR A 86 -13.13 -8.53 2.80
N LEU A 87 -11.88 -8.42 3.26
CA LEU A 87 -11.11 -9.55 3.80
C LEU A 87 -11.75 -10.16 5.06
N ASP A 88 -12.39 -9.32 5.87
CA ASP A 88 -13.12 -9.72 7.05
C ASP A 88 -14.41 -10.50 6.75
N SER A 89 -14.92 -10.39 5.52
CA SER A 89 -16.14 -11.06 5.05
C SER A 89 -15.90 -12.44 4.43
N ILE A 90 -14.66 -12.72 4.01
CA ILE A 90 -14.31 -13.98 3.34
C ILE A 90 -13.76 -15.02 4.33
N THR A 91 -13.99 -16.29 4.04
CA THR A 91 -13.48 -17.44 4.82
C THR A 91 -12.54 -18.34 4.02
N GLN A 92 -12.38 -18.03 2.73
CA GLN A 92 -11.48 -18.71 1.81
C GLN A 92 -10.51 -17.68 1.22
N ASN A 93 -9.35 -18.15 0.72
CA ASN A 93 -8.33 -17.27 0.14
C ASN A 93 -7.81 -16.17 1.07
N GLU A 94 -7.86 -16.42 2.39
CA GLU A 94 -7.25 -15.55 3.40
C GLU A 94 -5.79 -15.24 3.03
N SER A 95 -5.44 -13.97 3.13
CA SER A 95 -4.12 -13.44 2.78
C SER A 95 -3.69 -12.41 3.81
N ILE A 96 -2.39 -12.27 4.01
CA ILE A 96 -1.83 -11.10 4.69
C ILE A 96 -1.80 -9.95 3.68
N VAL A 97 -2.21 -8.75 4.08
CA VAL A 97 -2.02 -7.55 3.25
C VAL A 97 -1.01 -6.63 3.88
N ILE A 98 -0.03 -6.22 3.08
CA ILE A 98 1.01 -5.27 3.42
C ILE A 98 0.77 -4.00 2.59
N GLY A 99 0.16 -3.00 3.20
CA GLY A 99 -0.01 -1.68 2.63
C GLY A 99 1.26 -0.86 2.77
N ILE A 100 1.74 -0.27 1.69
CA ILE A 100 2.91 0.61 1.68
C ILE A 100 2.44 2.05 1.45
N GLU A 101 2.63 2.93 2.44
CA GLU A 101 2.33 4.35 2.25
C GLU A 101 3.20 4.91 1.13
N HIS A 102 2.62 5.72 0.24
CA HIS A 102 3.43 6.50 -0.70
C HIS A 102 4.11 7.67 0.03
N GLY A 103 5.24 8.15 -0.48
CA GLY A 103 5.98 9.27 0.10
C GLY A 103 5.39 10.66 -0.18
N ASN A 104 4.06 10.80 -0.17
CA ASN A 104 3.34 12.04 -0.49
C ASN A 104 3.76 12.68 -1.82
N GLU A 105 4.48 13.80 -1.79
CA GLU A 105 5.06 14.45 -2.98
C GLU A 105 6.00 13.53 -3.77
N LYS A 106 6.57 12.51 -3.12
CA LYS A 106 7.40 11.47 -3.75
C LYS A 106 6.60 10.34 -4.40
N ARG A 107 5.27 10.36 -4.36
CA ARG A 107 4.44 9.31 -4.95
C ARG A 107 4.73 9.10 -6.44
N ILE A 108 4.94 10.18 -7.21
CA ILE A 108 5.27 10.04 -8.64
C ILE A 108 6.65 9.41 -8.79
N ASP A 109 7.65 9.86 -8.01
CA ASP A 109 8.99 9.28 -7.99
C ASP A 109 8.95 7.77 -7.71
N GLU A 110 8.25 7.36 -6.65
CA GLU A 110 8.19 5.97 -6.17
C GLU A 110 7.38 5.04 -7.09
N LEU A 111 6.31 5.52 -7.73
CA LEU A 111 5.39 4.69 -8.50
C LEU A 111 5.64 4.75 -10.02
N THR A 112 6.75 5.34 -10.47
CA THR A 112 7.09 5.42 -11.88
C THR A 112 8.50 4.90 -12.15
N PRO A 113 8.66 3.84 -12.97
CA PRO A 113 9.99 3.27 -13.24
C PRO A 113 10.85 4.13 -14.17
N TYR A 114 10.24 5.12 -14.84
CA TYR A 114 10.92 6.00 -15.78
C TYR A 114 10.47 7.45 -15.54
N GLU A 115 11.40 8.37 -15.72
CA GLU A 115 11.11 9.81 -15.68
C GLU A 115 10.22 10.22 -16.86
N HIS A 116 9.27 11.12 -16.60
CA HIS A 116 8.42 11.78 -17.57
C HIS A 116 8.76 13.28 -17.61
N GLU A 117 8.94 13.83 -18.82
CA GLU A 117 9.36 15.22 -19.06
C GLU A 117 8.58 16.27 -18.24
N LYS A 118 7.24 16.16 -18.23
CA LYS A 118 6.36 17.06 -17.47
C LYS A 118 6.24 16.75 -15.97
N TYR A 119 6.27 15.49 -15.57
CA TYR A 119 5.83 15.06 -14.23
C TYR A 119 6.99 14.61 -13.33
N GLY A 120 8.21 14.53 -13.84
CA GLY A 120 9.34 13.94 -13.13
C GLY A 120 9.18 12.43 -13.01
N GLY A 121 9.59 11.85 -11.89
CA GLY A 121 9.51 10.41 -11.64
C GLY A 121 10.83 9.66 -11.82
N GLY A 122 10.76 8.34 -11.96
CA GLY A 122 11.91 7.50 -12.34
C GLY A 122 12.58 6.74 -11.20
N GLN A 123 12.08 6.83 -9.97
CA GLN A 123 12.63 6.09 -8.81
C GLN A 123 11.88 4.78 -8.54
N GLY A 124 11.00 4.34 -9.45
CA GLY A 124 10.20 3.14 -9.28
C GLY A 124 11.01 1.86 -9.12
N ASP A 125 12.17 1.74 -9.78
CA ASP A 125 13.04 0.56 -9.58
C ASP A 125 13.64 0.52 -8.18
N ALA A 126 14.03 1.67 -7.63
CA ALA A 126 14.51 1.78 -6.25
C ALA A 126 13.40 1.43 -5.24
N TYR A 127 12.17 1.88 -5.50
CA TYR A 127 11.00 1.54 -4.70
C TYR A 127 10.69 0.03 -4.71
N ILE A 128 10.66 -0.60 -5.89
CA ILE A 128 10.44 -2.05 -5.98
C ILE A 128 11.61 -2.84 -5.37
N THR A 129 12.84 -2.35 -5.50
CA THR A 129 14.01 -2.96 -4.86
C THR A 129 13.94 -2.84 -3.33
N PHE A 130 13.41 -1.75 -2.77
CA PHE A 130 13.08 -1.65 -1.34
C PHE A 130 12.09 -2.75 -0.93
N ILE A 131 11.00 -2.93 -1.69
CA ILE A 131 10.01 -3.97 -1.37
C ILE A 131 10.66 -5.35 -1.40
N LYS A 132 11.41 -5.65 -2.47
CA LYS A 132 12.04 -6.95 -2.69
C LYS A 132 13.12 -7.28 -1.65
N ASN A 133 14.04 -6.36 -1.39
CA ASN A 133 15.27 -6.64 -0.65
C ASN A 133 15.20 -6.26 0.83
N THR A 134 14.23 -5.42 1.23
CA THR A 134 14.13 -4.93 2.60
C THR A 134 12.79 -5.32 3.23
N LEU A 135 11.67 -4.88 2.62
CA LEU A 135 10.37 -5.07 3.23
C LEU A 135 9.93 -6.53 3.24
N LYS A 136 9.99 -7.22 2.09
CA LYS A 136 9.55 -8.61 1.97
C LYS A 136 10.34 -9.55 2.90
N PRO A 137 11.68 -9.49 2.97
CA PRO A 137 12.43 -10.27 3.95
C PRO A 137 12.02 -9.99 5.40
N HIS A 138 11.76 -8.73 5.75
CA HIS A 138 11.25 -8.39 7.09
C HIS A 138 9.89 -9.04 7.36
N VAL A 139 8.96 -8.94 6.39
CA VAL A 139 7.62 -9.53 6.49
C VAL A 139 7.67 -11.06 6.58
N ASP A 140 8.51 -11.72 5.78
CA ASP A 140 8.66 -13.18 5.78
C ASP A 140 9.26 -13.73 7.09
N ILE A 141 10.03 -12.91 7.81
CA ILE A 141 10.56 -13.25 9.15
C ILE A 141 9.51 -12.98 10.24
N ALA A 142 8.81 -11.86 10.15
CA ALA A 142 7.89 -11.40 11.19
C ALA A 142 6.54 -12.13 11.17
N TYR A 143 6.12 -12.66 10.01
CA TYR A 143 4.79 -13.23 9.81
C TYR A 143 4.84 -14.63 9.16
N ARG A 144 3.78 -15.42 9.35
CA ARG A 144 3.62 -16.75 8.74
C ARG A 144 3.24 -16.62 7.26
N THR A 145 4.22 -16.35 6.42
CA THR A 145 4.03 -16.18 4.97
C THR A 145 4.31 -17.46 4.20
N LYS A 146 3.79 -17.52 2.97
CA LYS A 146 4.28 -18.39 1.90
C LYS A 146 5.20 -17.55 1.01
N PRO A 147 6.53 -17.64 1.15
CA PRO A 147 7.45 -16.64 0.62
C PRO A 147 7.67 -16.74 -0.89
N GLU A 148 7.22 -17.80 -1.55
CA GLU A 148 7.43 -18.04 -2.98
C GLU A 148 6.69 -17.03 -3.85
N ALA A 149 7.24 -16.74 -5.04
CA ALA A 149 6.66 -15.78 -5.97
C ALA A 149 5.20 -16.06 -6.31
N GLU A 150 4.83 -17.33 -6.49
CA GLU A 150 3.44 -17.73 -6.79
C GLU A 150 2.43 -17.36 -5.68
N ASN A 151 2.90 -17.11 -4.46
CA ASN A 151 2.12 -16.69 -3.31
C ASN A 151 2.28 -15.21 -2.96
N THR A 152 3.07 -14.47 -3.76
CA THR A 152 3.36 -13.05 -3.57
C THR A 152 2.69 -12.23 -4.66
N THR A 153 1.74 -11.38 -4.27
CA THR A 153 1.01 -10.47 -5.16
C THR A 153 1.42 -9.03 -4.91
N ILE A 154 1.57 -8.24 -5.96
CA ILE A 154 1.74 -6.77 -5.88
C ILE A 154 0.56 -6.09 -6.57
N PHE A 155 0.00 -5.05 -5.96
CA PHE A 155 -1.29 -4.52 -6.38
C PHE A 155 -1.34 -2.99 -6.27
N GLY A 156 -1.91 -2.35 -7.29
CA GLY A 156 -2.27 -0.94 -7.20
C GLY A 156 -3.14 -0.44 -8.35
N ALA A 157 -3.54 0.82 -8.22
CA ALA A 157 -4.35 1.54 -9.19
C ALA A 157 -3.58 2.72 -9.81
N SER A 158 -3.86 3.08 -11.06
CA SER A 158 -3.20 4.21 -11.75
C SER A 158 -1.68 4.04 -11.81
N LEU A 159 -0.88 4.93 -11.20
CA LEU A 159 0.57 4.75 -11.07
C LEU A 159 0.92 3.49 -10.26
N GLY A 160 0.11 3.13 -9.26
CA GLY A 160 0.23 1.88 -8.52
C GLY A 160 0.05 0.65 -9.43
N GLY A 161 -0.85 0.73 -10.41
CA GLY A 161 -1.04 -0.32 -11.41
C GLY A 161 0.17 -0.44 -12.36
N LEU A 162 0.70 0.70 -12.80
CA LEU A 162 1.93 0.76 -13.61
C LEU A 162 3.11 0.09 -12.89
N ILE A 163 3.37 0.46 -11.63
CA ILE A 163 4.52 -0.08 -10.90
C ILE A 163 4.32 -1.55 -10.48
N SER A 164 3.08 -1.98 -10.20
CA SER A 164 2.75 -3.39 -9.97
C SER A 164 3.04 -4.25 -11.20
N PHE A 165 2.66 -3.76 -12.39
CA PHE A 165 2.99 -4.41 -13.65
C PHE A 165 4.51 -4.48 -13.87
N TYR A 166 5.22 -3.36 -13.66
CA TYR A 166 6.67 -3.30 -13.75
C TYR A 166 7.36 -4.32 -12.84
N ALA A 167 6.91 -4.44 -11.59
CA ALA A 167 7.52 -5.31 -10.58
C ALA A 167 7.50 -6.79 -10.98
N VAL A 168 6.36 -7.31 -11.46
CA VAL A 168 6.27 -8.73 -11.88
C VAL A 168 7.08 -8.99 -13.14
N ILE A 169 7.18 -8.02 -14.05
CA ILE A 169 7.95 -8.17 -15.28
C ILE A 169 9.45 -8.13 -15.02
N LYS A 170 9.89 -7.25 -14.13
CA LYS A 170 11.30 -7.02 -13.82
C LYS A 170 11.83 -8.06 -12.82
N TYR A 171 11.00 -8.49 -11.87
CA TYR A 171 11.37 -9.38 -10.76
C TYR A 171 10.36 -10.53 -10.58
N PRO A 172 10.11 -11.35 -11.62
CA PRO A 172 9.12 -12.43 -11.57
C PRO A 172 9.45 -13.53 -10.55
N GLU A 173 10.72 -13.62 -10.12
CA GLU A 173 11.17 -14.50 -9.05
C GLU A 173 10.76 -14.03 -7.65
N THR A 174 10.37 -12.76 -7.52
CA THR A 174 9.90 -12.15 -6.27
C THR A 174 8.38 -12.02 -6.27
N PHE A 175 7.81 -11.50 -7.35
CA PHE A 175 6.38 -11.24 -7.48
C PHE A 175 5.80 -12.09 -8.61
N GLY A 176 4.97 -13.08 -8.26
CA GLY A 176 4.35 -13.96 -9.26
C GLY A 176 3.01 -13.44 -9.76
N LYS A 177 2.40 -12.47 -9.07
CA LYS A 177 1.06 -11.97 -9.39
C LYS A 177 1.00 -10.45 -9.32
N ALA A 178 0.32 -9.82 -10.28
CA ALA A 178 0.02 -8.39 -10.22
C ALA A 178 -1.49 -8.11 -10.33
N GLY A 179 -2.01 -7.25 -9.46
CA GLY A 179 -3.27 -6.54 -9.66
C GLY A 179 -3.01 -5.20 -10.32
N VAL A 180 -3.47 -5.04 -11.56
CA VAL A 180 -3.12 -3.92 -12.44
C VAL A 180 -4.38 -3.13 -12.79
N PHE A 181 -4.75 -2.18 -11.94
CA PHE A 181 -6.03 -1.48 -12.03
C PHE A 181 -5.84 -0.09 -12.67
N SER A 182 -6.53 0.17 -13.77
CA SER A 182 -6.47 1.41 -14.57
C SER A 182 -5.03 1.93 -14.73
N PRO A 183 -4.08 1.10 -15.21
CA PRO A 183 -2.65 1.42 -15.15
C PRO A 183 -2.30 2.63 -16.01
N SER A 184 -1.43 3.49 -15.49
CA SER A 184 -0.95 4.68 -16.20
C SER A 184 0.14 4.33 -17.22
N PHE A 185 -0.10 3.40 -18.15
CA PHE A 185 0.88 3.03 -19.19
C PHE A 185 1.24 4.18 -20.13
N TRP A 186 0.39 5.20 -20.21
CA TRP A 186 0.66 6.46 -20.92
C TRP A 186 1.83 7.25 -20.32
N PHE A 187 2.28 6.95 -19.09
CA PHE A 187 3.31 7.71 -18.40
C PHE A 187 4.69 7.60 -19.08
N SER A 188 5.00 6.45 -19.68
CA SER A 188 6.25 6.29 -20.43
C SER A 188 6.17 5.12 -21.40
N GLU A 189 6.43 5.39 -22.68
CA GLU A 189 6.49 4.37 -23.74
C GLU A 189 7.56 3.29 -23.47
N LYS A 190 8.58 3.61 -22.65
CA LYS A 190 9.64 2.66 -22.27
C LYS A 190 9.11 1.40 -21.60
N ILE A 191 7.91 1.43 -21.02
CA ILE A 191 7.28 0.23 -20.45
C ILE A 191 7.01 -0.83 -21.51
N TYR A 192 6.66 -0.43 -22.73
CA TYR A 192 6.41 -1.35 -23.84
C TYR A 192 7.71 -1.94 -24.38
N ASP A 193 8.80 -1.18 -24.36
CA ASP A 193 10.13 -1.67 -24.73
C ASP A 193 10.66 -2.68 -23.72
N LEU A 194 10.39 -2.46 -22.42
CA LEU A 194 10.70 -3.43 -21.38
C LEU A 194 9.98 -4.77 -21.65
N VAL A 195 8.67 -4.75 -21.90
CA VAL A 195 7.89 -5.96 -22.18
C VAL A 195 8.48 -6.76 -23.35
N LYS A 196 8.94 -6.09 -24.41
CA LYS A 196 9.55 -6.75 -25.58
C LYS A 196 10.93 -7.33 -25.31
N SER A 197 11.64 -6.83 -24.30
CA SER A 197 13.05 -7.19 -24.03
C SER A 197 13.23 -8.26 -22.94
N VAL A 198 12.17 -8.59 -22.21
CA VAL A 198 12.22 -9.54 -21.08
C VAL A 198 11.43 -10.81 -21.38
N ASN A 199 11.91 -11.94 -20.87
CA ASN A 199 11.16 -13.18 -20.89
C ASN A 199 10.31 -13.28 -19.61
N ILE A 200 9.00 -13.06 -19.74
CA ILE A 200 8.07 -13.14 -18.61
C ILE A 200 7.70 -14.62 -18.41
N PRO A 201 7.97 -15.22 -17.24
CA PRO A 201 7.59 -16.61 -16.98
C PRO A 201 6.08 -16.84 -17.14
N THR A 202 5.69 -18.00 -17.69
CA THR A 202 4.27 -18.37 -17.83
C THR A 202 3.54 -18.57 -16.49
N THR A 203 4.33 -18.70 -15.41
CA THR A 203 3.86 -18.72 -14.03
C THR A 203 3.42 -17.34 -13.53
N SER A 204 3.93 -16.24 -14.12
CA SER A 204 3.49 -14.89 -13.81
C SER A 204 2.03 -14.67 -14.20
N LYS A 205 1.23 -14.09 -13.31
CA LYS A 205 -0.19 -13.78 -13.53
C LYS A 205 -0.46 -12.29 -13.38
N PHE A 206 -1.32 -11.78 -14.24
CA PHE A 206 -1.76 -10.39 -14.21
C PHE A 206 -3.28 -10.37 -14.21
N TYR A 207 -3.88 -9.63 -13.28
CA TYR A 207 -5.30 -9.28 -13.32
C TYR A 207 -5.43 -7.81 -13.69
N PHE A 208 -5.96 -7.56 -14.88
CA PHE A 208 -6.21 -6.22 -15.38
C PHE A 208 -7.66 -5.83 -15.14
N LEU A 209 -7.85 -4.62 -14.62
CA LEU A 209 -9.17 -3.99 -14.54
C LEU A 209 -9.06 -2.58 -15.10
N VAL A 210 -9.94 -2.21 -16.02
CA VAL A 210 -10.03 -0.86 -16.58
C VAL A 210 -11.51 -0.51 -16.67
N GLY A 211 -11.89 0.67 -16.20
CA GLY A 211 -13.26 1.16 -16.31
C GLY A 211 -13.62 1.54 -17.74
N ASP A 212 -14.89 1.37 -18.10
CA ASP A 212 -15.46 1.99 -19.29
C ASP A 212 -15.76 3.49 -19.04
N LYS A 213 -16.20 4.19 -20.08
CA LYS A 213 -16.53 5.62 -20.03
C LYS A 213 -17.99 5.83 -19.65
#